data_AF-A0A1X6ZTD7-F1
#
_entry.id   AF-A0A1X6ZTD7-F1
#
_cell.length_a   1.000
_cell.length_b   1.000
_cell.length_c   1.000
_cell.angle_alpha   90.00
_cell.angle_beta   90.00
_cell.angle_gamma   90.00
#
_symmetry.space_group_name_H-M   'P 1'
#
loop_
_entity.id
_entity.type
_entity.pdbx_description
1 polymer ?
#
loop_
_entity_poly.entity_id
_entity_poly.type
_entity_poly.pdbx_seq_one_letter_code
_entity_poly.pdbx_strand_id
1 'polypeptide(L)'
;MADQAHEATAPHLPFYITAPGETDVLFVGITVFVVVLILLLGVFYLKLHSLPEQMAHHSNHTQFQVVAILGLIALFTHNNFFWIAALILASIQLPDYEGLLTSMSESLKSMAEKLDSRETLAAETETVAAMDAPDETTKAEG
;
A
#
# COMPACT_ATOMS: atom_id res chain seq x y z
N MET A 1 -37.45 52.35 -49.45
CA MET A 1 -36.47 52.62 -48.37
C MET A 1 -36.43 51.44 -47.39
N ALA A 2 -36.06 50.25 -47.87
CA ALA A 2 -35.88 49.05 -47.03
C ALA A 2 -34.68 48.20 -47.50
N ASP A 3 -33.92 48.70 -48.48
CA ASP A 3 -32.93 47.94 -49.25
C ASP A 3 -31.49 48.45 -48.99
N GLN A 4 -31.32 49.21 -47.90
CA GLN A 4 -30.05 49.82 -47.50
C GLN A 4 -29.70 49.47 -46.04
N ALA A 5 -30.54 48.68 -45.37
CA ALA A 5 -30.29 48.21 -44.00
C ALA A 5 -29.52 46.88 -43.96
N HIS A 6 -29.16 46.31 -45.12
CA HIS A 6 -28.43 45.04 -45.20
C HIS A 6 -26.91 45.22 -45.37
N GLU A 7 -26.44 46.43 -45.70
CA GLU A 7 -25.05 46.65 -46.14
C GLU A 7 -24.19 47.47 -45.14
N ALA A 8 -24.76 47.97 -44.03
CA ALA A 8 -24.14 49.03 -43.24
C ALA A 8 -23.73 48.70 -41.79
N THR A 9 -23.81 47.45 -41.32
CA THR A 9 -23.34 47.12 -39.95
C THR A 9 -22.63 45.77 -39.85
N ALA A 10 -21.51 45.63 -40.56
CA ALA A 10 -20.49 44.63 -40.26
C ALA A 10 -19.19 45.27 -39.73
N PRO A 11 -19.20 46.09 -38.65
CA PRO A 11 -17.94 46.52 -38.06
C PRO A 11 -17.46 45.40 -37.13
N HIS A 12 -16.41 44.70 -37.57
CA HIS A 12 -15.48 43.91 -36.74
C HIS A 12 -16.11 43.09 -35.61
N LEU A 13 -16.87 42.05 -35.94
CA LEU A 13 -17.15 41.02 -34.94
C LEU A 13 -15.80 40.44 -34.48
N PRO A 14 -15.55 40.37 -33.15
CA PRO A 14 -14.30 39.84 -32.65
C PRO A 14 -14.16 38.38 -33.07
N PHE A 15 -12.92 37.92 -33.26
CA PHE A 15 -12.60 36.62 -33.88
C PHE A 15 -13.23 35.39 -33.19
N TYR A 16 -13.74 35.55 -31.98
CA TYR A 16 -14.40 34.50 -31.19
C TYR A 16 -15.94 34.47 -31.34
N ILE A 17 -16.55 35.36 -32.13
CA ILE A 17 -17.98 35.35 -32.43
C ILE A 17 -18.21 34.88 -33.87
N THR A 18 -18.96 33.78 -34.00
CA THR A 18 -19.23 33.12 -35.28
C THR A 18 -20.45 33.71 -35.97
N ALA A 19 -20.36 33.98 -37.27
CA ALA A 19 -21.48 34.43 -38.09
C ALA A 19 -22.43 33.25 -38.43
N PRO A 20 -23.72 33.51 -38.73
CA PRO A 20 -24.67 32.45 -39.08
C PRO A 20 -24.24 31.70 -40.35
N GLY A 21 -24.07 30.38 -40.24
CA GLY A 21 -23.67 29.52 -41.37
C GLY A 21 -22.16 29.21 -41.45
N GLU A 22 -21.34 29.81 -40.59
CA GLU A 22 -19.91 29.50 -40.47
C GLU A 22 -19.61 28.53 -39.31
N THR A 23 -18.43 27.91 -39.34
CA THR A 23 -17.99 26.97 -38.29
C THR A 23 -17.51 27.74 -37.05
N ASP A 24 -18.09 27.41 -35.90
CA ASP A 24 -17.72 28.02 -34.63
C ASP A 24 -16.39 27.48 -34.11
N VAL A 25 -15.32 28.24 -34.36
CA VAL A 25 -13.95 27.89 -34.00
C VAL A 25 -13.77 27.76 -32.49
N LEU A 26 -14.47 28.59 -31.70
CA LEU A 26 -14.35 28.58 -30.24
C LEU A 26 -15.07 27.36 -29.65
N PHE A 27 -16.24 27.04 -30.16
CA PHE A 27 -16.98 25.83 -29.82
C PHE A 27 -16.17 24.57 -30.14
N VAL A 28 -15.56 24.50 -31.34
CA VAL A 28 -14.70 23.37 -31.73
C VAL A 28 -13.48 23.29 -30.82
N GLY A 29 -12.81 24.41 -30.55
CA GLY A 29 -11.64 24.47 -29.67
C GLY A 29 -11.94 24.00 -28.24
N ILE A 30 -13.04 24.47 -27.65
CA ILE A 30 -13.49 24.05 -26.33
C ILE A 30 -13.88 22.57 -26.34
N THR A 31 -14.58 22.10 -27.38
CA THR A 31 -14.96 20.69 -27.50
C THR A 31 -13.73 19.79 -27.50
N VAL A 32 -12.72 20.10 -28.33
CA VAL A 32 -11.46 19.35 -28.36
C VAL A 32 -10.73 19.44 -27.01
N PHE A 33 -10.65 20.62 -26.42
CA PHE A 33 -10.04 20.82 -25.11
C PHE A 33 -10.71 19.98 -24.03
N VAL A 34 -12.04 19.97 -23.96
CA VAL A 34 -12.83 19.19 -22.99
C VAL A 34 -12.61 17.69 -23.22
N VAL A 35 -12.59 17.21 -24.46
CA VAL A 35 -12.31 15.80 -24.77
C VAL A 35 -10.90 15.42 -24.29
N VAL A 36 -9.89 16.24 -24.59
CA VAL A 36 -8.51 16.01 -24.12
C VAL A 36 -8.43 16.04 -22.60
N LEU A 37 -9.11 16.98 -21.95
CA LEU A 37 -9.15 17.11 -20.50
C LEU A 37 -9.81 15.87 -19.87
N ILE A 38 -10.93 15.39 -20.40
CA ILE A 38 -11.57 14.14 -19.95
C ILE A 38 -10.64 12.95 -20.13
N LEU A 39 -9.94 12.83 -21.26
CA LEU A 39 -8.98 11.75 -21.47
C LEU A 39 -7.80 11.83 -20.50
N LEU A 40 -7.26 13.03 -20.24
CA LEU A 40 -6.21 13.24 -19.25
C LEU A 40 -6.67 12.89 -17.84
N LEU A 41 -7.86 13.34 -17.44
CA LEU A 41 -8.46 13.00 -16.15
C LEU A 41 -8.77 11.50 -16.07
N GLY A 42 -9.20 10.87 -17.15
CA GLY A 42 -9.44 9.43 -17.23
C GLY A 42 -8.14 8.63 -17.07
N VAL A 43 -7.08 9.00 -17.78
CA VAL A 43 -5.75 8.39 -17.64
C VAL A 43 -5.19 8.64 -16.23
N PHE A 44 -5.37 9.84 -15.68
CA PHE A 44 -4.96 10.17 -14.32
C PHE A 44 -5.72 9.33 -13.29
N TYR A 45 -7.04 9.18 -13.45
CA TYR A 45 -7.89 8.34 -12.62
C TYR A 45 -7.44 6.88 -12.68
N LEU A 46 -7.25 6.32 -13.88
CA LEU A 46 -6.74 4.96 -14.06
C LEU A 46 -5.33 4.79 -13.45
N LYS A 47 -4.45 5.80 -13.58
CA LYS A 47 -3.13 5.80 -12.95
C LYS A 47 -3.20 5.81 -11.43
N LEU A 48 -3.99 6.69 -10.84
CA LEU A 48 -4.16 6.77 -9.38
C LEU A 48 -4.83 5.52 -8.82
N HIS A 49 -5.61 4.80 -9.62
CA HIS A 49 -6.20 3.52 -9.25
C HIS A 49 -5.24 2.33 -9.41
N SER A 50 -4.29 2.41 -10.34
CA SER A 50 -3.24 1.39 -10.51
C SER A 50 -2.13 1.47 -9.45
N LEU A 51 -2.02 2.59 -8.71
CA LEU A 51 -1.08 2.75 -7.60
C LEU A 51 -1.36 1.76 -6.44
N PRO A 52 -2.61 1.59 -5.96
CA PRO A 52 -2.97 0.52 -5.03
C PRO A 52 -2.53 -0.88 -5.48
N GLU A 53 -2.65 -1.17 -6.77
CA GLU A 53 -2.32 -2.47 -7.36
C GLU A 53 -0.80 -2.69 -7.48
N GLN A 54 -0.04 -1.68 -7.96
CA GLN A 54 1.41 -1.78 -8.10
C GLN A 54 2.15 -1.84 -6.76
N MET A 55 1.63 -1.20 -5.72
CA MET A 55 2.24 -1.27 -4.38
C MET A 55 2.01 -2.63 -3.69
N ALA A 56 1.07 -3.45 -4.15
CA ALA A 56 0.84 -4.79 -3.61
C ALA A 56 1.97 -5.78 -3.97
N HIS A 57 2.86 -5.46 -4.92
CA HIS A 57 3.96 -6.34 -5.32
C HIS A 57 5.27 -6.13 -4.54
N HIS A 58 5.39 -5.08 -3.73
CA HIS A 58 6.62 -4.76 -2.99
C HIS A 58 6.37 -4.76 -1.48
N SER A 59 6.71 -5.90 -0.84
CA SER A 59 6.89 -6.12 0.61
C SER A 59 5.68 -6.05 1.56
N ASN A 60 5.48 -7.19 2.26
CA ASN A 60 4.63 -7.49 3.42
C ASN A 60 3.11 -7.67 3.20
N HIS A 61 2.65 -8.91 3.36
CA HIS A 61 1.68 -9.57 2.48
C HIS A 61 0.19 -9.36 2.83
N THR A 62 -0.14 -8.66 3.93
CA THR A 62 -1.55 -8.60 4.42
C THR A 62 -2.07 -7.17 4.62
N GLN A 63 -1.21 -6.21 4.99
CA GLN A 63 -1.62 -4.83 5.26
C GLN A 63 -1.88 -4.03 3.98
N PHE A 64 -1.05 -4.21 2.95
CA PHE A 64 -1.27 -3.59 1.64
C PHE A 64 -2.44 -4.22 0.87
N GLN A 65 -2.86 -5.43 1.22
CA GLN A 65 -4.03 -6.07 0.64
C GLN A 65 -5.33 -5.35 1.04
N VAL A 66 -5.44 -4.87 2.28
CA VAL A 66 -6.59 -4.08 2.74
C VAL A 66 -6.72 -2.77 1.97
N VAL A 67 -5.59 -2.10 1.70
CA VAL A 67 -5.54 -0.89 0.87
C VAL A 67 -6.01 -1.18 -0.56
N ALA A 68 -5.55 -2.30 -1.15
CA ALA A 68 -5.97 -2.71 -2.49
C ALA A 68 -7.47 -3.03 -2.57
N ILE A 69 -8.03 -3.72 -1.57
CA ILE A 69 -9.47 -4.01 -1.49
C ILE A 69 -10.28 -2.71 -1.32
N LEU A 70 -9.83 -1.77 -0.50
CA LEU A 70 -10.47 -0.45 -0.35
C LEU A 70 -10.50 0.32 -1.69
N GLY A 71 -9.42 0.25 -2.47
CA GLY A 71 -9.37 0.79 -3.83
C GLY A 71 -10.41 0.14 -4.74
N LEU A 72 -10.48 -1.19 -4.76
CA LEU A 72 -11.44 -1.95 -5.56
C LEU A 72 -12.90 -1.59 -5.22
N ILE A 73 -13.22 -1.42 -3.94
CA ILE A 73 -14.54 -0.98 -3.46
C ILE A 73 -14.85 0.46 -3.90
N ALA A 74 -13.85 1.35 -3.87
CA ALA A 74 -14.00 2.73 -4.33
C ALA A 74 -14.36 2.80 -5.83
N LEU A 75 -13.84 1.89 -6.66
CA LEU A 75 -14.16 1.80 -8.08
C LEU A 75 -15.56 1.27 -8.33
N PHE A 76 -15.93 0.19 -7.65
CA PHE A 76 -17.26 -0.41 -7.75
C PHE A 76 -18.37 0.56 -7.30
N THR A 77 -18.09 1.35 -6.25
CA THR A 77 -19.07 2.26 -5.65
C THR A 77 -19.04 3.68 -6.25
N HIS A 78 -17.95 4.06 -6.93
CA HIS A 78 -17.73 5.42 -7.42
C HIS A 78 -17.76 6.51 -6.33
N ASN A 79 -17.46 6.14 -5.08
CA ASN A 79 -17.45 7.05 -3.94
C ASN A 79 -16.00 7.44 -3.56
N ASN A 80 -15.70 8.73 -3.73
CA ASN A 80 -14.39 9.34 -3.46
C ASN A 80 -13.91 9.14 -2.01
N PHE A 81 -14.82 8.93 -1.05
CA PHE A 81 -14.47 8.71 0.35
C PHE A 81 -13.59 7.47 0.55
N PHE A 82 -13.93 6.36 -0.11
CA PHE A 82 -13.15 5.12 -0.02
C PHE A 82 -11.76 5.27 -0.64
N TRP A 83 -11.67 6.06 -1.71
CA TRP A 83 -10.41 6.36 -2.35
C TRP A 83 -9.50 7.25 -1.47
N ILE A 84 -10.06 8.28 -0.84
CA ILE A 84 -9.34 9.13 0.13
C ILE A 84 -8.88 8.30 1.34
N ALA A 85 -9.75 7.43 1.86
CA ALA A 85 -9.42 6.53 2.95
C ALA A 85 -8.28 5.57 2.59
N ALA A 86 -8.29 5.01 1.37
CA ALA A 86 -7.22 4.15 0.87
C ALA A 86 -5.87 4.88 0.81
N LEU A 87 -5.86 6.12 0.32
CA LEU A 87 -4.64 6.94 0.26
C LEU A 87 -4.11 7.31 1.65
N ILE A 88 -4.98 7.71 2.57
CA ILE A 88 -4.58 8.03 3.96
C ILE A 88 -4.01 6.77 4.63
N LEU A 89 -4.68 5.64 4.46
CA LEU A 89 -4.24 4.36 5.03
C LEU A 89 -2.92 3.89 4.41
N ALA A 90 -2.72 4.09 3.10
CA ALA A 90 -1.47 3.80 2.41
C ALA A 90 -0.31 4.70 2.85
N SER A 91 -0.59 5.95 3.21
CA SER A 91 0.42 6.88 3.71
C SER A 91 0.96 6.49 5.10
N ILE A 92 0.24 5.64 5.84
CA ILE A 92 0.65 5.13 7.14
C ILE A 92 1.22 3.72 6.93
N GLN A 93 2.53 3.59 6.99
CA GLN A 93 3.19 2.29 7.05
C GLN A 93 2.88 1.67 8.41
N LEU A 94 1.93 0.73 8.44
CA LEU A 94 1.70 -0.08 9.63
C LEU A 94 2.94 -0.97 9.85
N PRO A 95 3.47 -1.04 11.07
CA PRO A 95 4.64 -1.87 11.33
C PRO A 95 4.28 -3.36 11.26
N ASP A 96 5.28 -4.19 10.94
CA ASP A 96 5.15 -5.63 10.85
C ASP A 96 5.05 -6.25 12.25
N TYR A 97 3.82 -6.53 12.67
CA TYR A 97 3.55 -7.14 13.97
C TYR A 97 3.73 -8.67 13.96
N GLU A 98 3.62 -9.34 12.81
CA GLU A 98 3.79 -10.80 12.72
C GLU A 98 5.26 -11.19 12.87
N GLY A 99 6.16 -10.45 12.21
CA GLY A 99 7.60 -10.61 12.40
C GLY A 99 8.00 -10.37 13.85
N LEU A 100 7.40 -9.37 14.50
CA LEU A 100 7.64 -9.07 15.91
C LEU A 100 7.22 -10.23 16.82
N LEU A 101 6.01 -10.77 16.64
CA LEU A 101 5.48 -11.88 17.45
C LEU A 101 6.24 -13.18 17.24
N THR A 102 6.68 -13.45 16.00
CA THR A 102 7.46 -14.65 15.65
C THR A 102 8.84 -14.60 16.30
N SER A 103 9.50 -13.44 16.32
CA SER A 103 10.79 -13.29 17.00
C SER A 103 10.71 -13.52 18.51
N MET A 104 9.59 -13.14 19.14
CA MET A 104 9.34 -13.37 20.56
C MET A 104 9.12 -14.85 20.87
N SER A 105 8.38 -15.57 20.03
CA SER A 105 8.13 -17.01 20.22
C SER A 105 9.39 -17.84 19.99
N GLU A 106 10.21 -17.48 18.99
CA GLU A 106 11.51 -18.11 18.75
C GLU A 106 12.49 -17.85 19.90
N SER A 107 12.53 -16.62 20.43
CA SER A 107 13.37 -16.30 21.59
C SER A 107 12.94 -17.09 22.82
N LEU A 108 11.63 -17.21 23.07
CA LEU A 108 11.10 -18.00 24.18
C LEU A 108 11.41 -19.49 24.02
N LYS A 109 11.25 -20.03 22.80
CA LYS A 109 11.62 -21.41 22.46
C LYS A 109 13.12 -21.67 22.72
N SER A 110 14.00 -20.76 22.29
CA SER A 110 15.44 -20.87 22.52
C SER A 110 15.79 -20.82 24.01
N MET A 111 15.09 -20.00 24.81
CA MET A 111 15.27 -19.96 26.26
C MET A 111 14.83 -21.27 26.93
N ALA A 112 13.73 -21.87 26.50
CA ALA A 112 13.25 -23.15 27.00
C ALA A 112 14.23 -24.29 26.68
N GLU A 113 14.72 -24.38 25.44
CA GLU A 113 15.72 -25.39 25.02
C GLU A 113 17.04 -25.26 25.80
N LYS A 114 17.48 -24.03 26.08
CA LYS A 114 18.69 -23.78 26.89
C LYS A 114 18.53 -24.20 28.34
N LEU A 115 17.34 -24.06 28.94
CA LEU A 115 17.08 -24.51 30.30
C LEU A 115 17.14 -26.03 30.41
N ASP A 116 16.45 -26.73 29.49
CA ASP A 116 16.44 -28.19 29.41
C ASP A 116 17.88 -28.75 29.26
N SER A 117 18.67 -28.14 28.37
CA SER A 117 20.08 -28.51 28.15
C SER A 117 20.95 -28.28 29.40
N ARG A 118 20.70 -27.22 30.17
CA ARG A 118 21.45 -26.94 31.42
C ARG A 118 21.08 -27.91 32.53
N GLU A 119 19.84 -28.34 32.59
CA GLU A 119 19.37 -29.35 33.54
C GLU A 119 20.00 -30.72 33.24
N THR A 120 20.10 -31.09 31.96
CA THR A 120 20.81 -32.31 31.54
C THR A 120 22.30 -32.26 31.84
N LEU A 121 22.97 -31.13 31.55
CA LEU A 121 24.40 -30.95 31.84
C LEU A 121 24.70 -30.93 33.36
N ALA A 122 23.80 -30.36 34.16
CA ALA A 122 23.93 -30.35 35.62
C ALA A 122 23.75 -31.76 36.19
N ALA A 123 22.75 -32.52 35.70
CA ALA A 123 22.55 -33.91 36.08
C ALA A 123 23.74 -34.80 35.69
N GLU A 124 24.30 -34.61 34.49
CA GLU A 124 25.49 -35.35 34.05
C GLU A 124 26.73 -35.01 34.88
N THR A 125 26.93 -33.73 35.23
CA THR A 125 28.04 -33.29 36.10
C THR A 125 27.92 -33.86 37.51
N GLU A 126 26.71 -33.93 38.07
CA GLU A 126 26.45 -34.51 39.40
C GLU A 126 26.61 -36.05 39.40
N THR A 127 26.23 -36.71 38.30
CA THR A 127 26.41 -38.17 38.15
C THR A 127 27.89 -38.55 37.97
N VAL A 128 28.67 -37.72 37.27
CA VAL A 128 30.12 -37.91 37.09
C VAL A 128 30.88 -37.61 38.39
N ALA A 129 30.48 -36.57 39.14
CA ALA A 129 31.06 -36.26 40.45
C ALA A 129 30.74 -37.32 41.52
N ALA A 130 29.57 -37.97 41.46
CA ALA A 130 29.22 -39.09 42.34
C ALA A 130 29.99 -40.38 42.01
N MET A 131 30.42 -40.58 40.75
CA MET A 131 31.20 -41.75 40.33
C MET A 131 32.71 -41.60 40.65
N ASP A 132 33.22 -40.38 40.85
CA ASP A 132 34.63 -40.08 41.18
C ASP A 132 34.89 -39.93 42.70
N ALA A 133 33.87 -40.13 43.54
CA ALA A 133 34.06 -40.20 44.99
C ALA A 133 34.94 -41.41 45.33
N PRO A 134 36.13 -41.22 45.96
CA PRO A 134 37.02 -42.34 46.23
C PRO A 134 36.36 -43.28 47.24
N ASP A 135 36.27 -44.55 46.85
CA ASP A 135 35.85 -45.68 47.68
C ASP A 135 36.82 -45.84 48.86
N GLU A 136 36.52 -45.14 49.96
CA GLU A 136 37.16 -45.34 51.25
C GLU A 136 36.46 -46.48 52.00
N THR A 137 36.28 -47.65 51.36
CA THR A 137 35.79 -48.86 52.03
C THR A 137 36.67 -50.08 51.78
N THR A 138 37.99 -49.93 51.76
CA THR A 138 38.87 -51.08 51.98
C THR A 138 40.12 -50.67 52.74
N LYS A 139 40.21 -51.01 54.03
CA LYS A 139 41.13 -52.02 54.56
C LYS A 139 41.07 -52.07 56.10
N ALA A 140 40.43 -53.13 56.59
CA ALA A 140 40.67 -53.65 57.92
C ALA A 140 42.07 -54.32 57.99
N GLU A 141 42.56 -54.49 59.22
CA GLU A 141 43.66 -55.37 59.65
C GLU A 141 45.11 -54.84 59.56
N GLY A 142 45.77 -54.79 60.73
CA GLY A 142 47.19 -54.50 60.93
C GLY A 142 47.50 -54.00 62.34
#